data_AF-A0A953XDK6-F1
#
_entry.id   AF-A0A953XDK6-F1
#
_cell.length_a   1.000
_cell.length_b   1.000
_cell.length_c   1.000
_cell.angle_alpha   90.00
_cell.angle_beta   90.00
_cell.angle_gamma   90.00
#
_symmetry.space_group_name_H-M   'P 1'
#
loop_
_entity.id
_entity.type
_entity.pdbx_description
1 polymer ?
#
loop_
_entity_poly.entity_id
_entity_poly.type
_entity_poly.pdbx_seq_one_letter_code
_entity_poly.pdbx_strand_id
1 'polypeptide(L)'
;MPDAAPLRLLTTPIKPEWLDYNDHLNVAYYVLIFDMAGVALFDHLGMGEAYSRETGGSWVVLESHITYDREVMPSDVVTVETRLIDHDAKRL
;
A
#
# COMPACT_ATOMS: atom_id res chain seq x y z
N MET A 1 -5.95 -15.64 12.34
CA MET A 1 -4.53 -15.98 12.57
C MET A 1 -3.82 -14.77 13.18
N PRO A 2 -3.69 -14.64 14.52
CA PRO A 2 -3.16 -13.42 15.14
C PRO A 2 -1.63 -13.36 15.27
N ASP A 3 -0.88 -14.41 14.94
CA ASP A 3 0.54 -14.56 15.33
C ASP A 3 1.55 -14.51 14.18
N ALA A 4 1.10 -14.36 12.93
CA ALA A 4 2.02 -14.16 11.81
C ALA A 4 2.57 -12.73 11.81
N ALA A 5 3.90 -12.59 11.66
CA ALA A 5 4.55 -11.31 11.47
C ALA A 5 3.98 -10.61 10.21
N PRO A 6 3.84 -9.27 10.23
CA PRO A 6 3.33 -8.54 9.07
C PRO A 6 4.27 -8.67 7.88
N LEU A 7 3.69 -8.70 6.67
CA LEU A 7 4.43 -8.68 5.43
C LEU A 7 5.01 -7.27 5.21
N ARG A 8 6.29 -7.19 4.82
CA ARG A 8 6.97 -5.93 4.51
C ARG A 8 7.39 -5.94 3.05
N LEU A 9 6.41 -5.76 2.17
CA LEU A 9 6.59 -5.88 0.72
C LEU A 9 6.97 -4.54 0.07
N LEU A 10 6.72 -3.41 0.75
CA LEU A 10 7.06 -2.08 0.27
C LEU A 10 7.90 -1.33 1.30
N THR A 11 9.04 -0.83 0.84
CA THR A 11 9.83 0.22 1.51
C THR A 11 10.23 1.25 0.47
N THR A 12 9.96 2.52 0.73
CA THR A 12 10.24 3.60 -0.22
C THR A 12 10.78 4.84 0.48
N PRO A 13 11.80 5.52 -0.09
CA PRO A 13 12.10 6.88 0.30
C PRO A 13 10.96 7.81 -0.12
N ILE A 14 10.87 8.97 0.53
CA ILE A 14 9.96 10.04 0.11
C ILE A 14 10.55 10.79 -1.08
N LYS A 15 9.71 11.02 -2.09
CA LYS A 15 10.12 11.75 -3.28
C LYS A 15 9.81 13.25 -3.13
N PRO A 16 10.64 14.15 -3.66
CA PRO A 16 10.40 15.59 -3.58
C PRO A 16 9.04 16.02 -4.14
N GLU A 17 8.57 15.37 -5.22
CA GLU A 17 7.26 15.65 -5.82
C GLU A 17 6.06 15.24 -4.95
N TRP A 18 6.29 14.53 -3.84
CA TRP A 18 5.26 14.10 -2.91
C TRP A 18 4.96 15.10 -1.80
N LEU A 19 5.78 16.15 -1.69
CA LEU A 19 5.66 17.16 -0.65
C LEU A 19 4.59 18.18 -1.00
N ASP A 20 3.88 18.69 0.01
CA ASP A 20 3.05 19.89 -0.14
C ASP A 20 3.84 21.16 0.19
N TYR A 21 3.14 22.30 0.21
CA TYR A 21 3.70 23.61 0.53
C TYR A 21 4.09 23.78 2.00
N ASN A 22 3.84 22.79 2.86
CA ASN A 22 4.29 22.77 4.25
C ASN A 22 5.56 21.91 4.43
N ASP A 23 6.21 21.51 3.34
CA ASP A 23 7.45 20.74 3.31
C ASP A 23 7.36 19.33 3.95
N HIS A 24 6.15 18.78 4.06
CA HIS A 24 5.91 17.41 4.51
C HIS A 24 5.07 16.64 3.48
N LEU A 25 4.95 15.32 3.67
CA LEU A 25 4.23 14.46 2.74
C LEU A 25 2.76 14.91 2.59
N ASN A 26 2.34 15.16 1.35
CA ASN A 26 0.96 15.52 1.07
C ASN A 26 0.04 14.30 1.26
N VAL A 27 -1.18 14.54 1.79
CA VAL A 27 -2.17 13.51 2.11
C VAL A 27 -2.49 12.55 0.96
N ALA A 28 -2.48 13.02 -0.30
CA ALA A 28 -2.75 12.18 -1.46
C ALA A 28 -1.65 11.10 -1.67
N TYR A 29 -0.41 11.38 -1.27
CA TYR A 29 0.70 10.44 -1.43
C TYR A 29 0.75 9.39 -0.32
N TYR A 30 0.10 9.60 0.82
CA TYR A 30 -0.16 8.48 1.75
C TYR A 30 -1.03 7.43 1.07
N VAL A 31 -2.11 7.86 0.38
CA VAL A 31 -2.97 6.95 -0.40
C VAL A 31 -2.17 6.25 -1.50
N LEU A 32 -1.32 6.97 -2.23
CA LEU A 32 -0.46 6.38 -3.26
C LEU A 32 0.48 5.31 -2.67
N ILE A 33 1.13 5.59 -1.54
CA ILE A 33 2.05 4.64 -0.91
C ILE A 33 1.30 3.38 -0.45
N PHE A 34 0.08 3.53 0.09
CA PHE A 34 -0.77 2.37 0.42
C PHE A 34 -1.23 1.60 -0.82
N ASP A 35 -1.56 2.29 -1.92
CA ASP A 35 -1.90 1.66 -3.20
C ASP A 35 -0.71 0.86 -3.77
N MET A 36 0.49 1.42 -3.74
CA MET A 36 1.73 0.73 -4.12
C MET A 36 1.96 -0.53 -3.28
N ALA A 37 1.65 -0.49 -1.97
CA ALA A 37 1.74 -1.66 -1.10
C ALA A 37 0.66 -2.71 -1.45
N GLY A 38 -0.54 -2.27 -1.84
CA GLY A 38 -1.58 -3.13 -2.40
C GLY A 38 -1.12 -3.84 -3.67
N VAL A 39 -0.54 -3.10 -4.63
CA VAL A 39 0.08 -3.69 -5.83
C VAL A 39 1.11 -4.74 -5.46
N ALA A 40 2.02 -4.44 -4.52
CA ALA A 40 3.04 -5.38 -4.06
C ALA A 40 2.44 -6.63 -3.39
N LEU A 41 1.36 -6.48 -2.61
CA LEU A 41 0.63 -7.61 -2.01
C LEU A 41 0.00 -8.50 -3.09
N PHE A 42 -0.74 -7.92 -4.04
CA PHE A 42 -1.40 -8.72 -5.07
C PHE A 42 -0.39 -9.37 -6.01
N ASP A 43 0.73 -8.72 -6.32
CA ASP A 43 1.83 -9.34 -7.05
C ASP A 43 2.43 -10.53 -6.27
N HIS A 44 2.66 -10.37 -4.96
CA HIS A 44 3.12 -11.46 -4.09
C HIS A 44 2.14 -12.65 -4.03
N LEU A 45 0.83 -12.40 -4.18
CA LEU A 45 -0.21 -13.43 -4.26
C LEU A 45 -0.39 -14.03 -5.66
N GLY A 46 0.44 -13.64 -6.64
CA GLY A 46 0.32 -14.10 -8.02
C GLY A 46 -0.84 -13.46 -8.80
N MET A 47 -1.36 -12.34 -8.31
CA MET A 47 -2.45 -11.55 -8.89
C MET A 47 -1.97 -10.16 -9.37
N GLY A 48 -0.69 -10.05 -9.71
CA GLY A 48 -0.07 -8.83 -10.26
C GLY A 48 -0.36 -8.63 -11.75
N GLU A 49 0.46 -7.80 -12.40
CA GLU A 49 0.27 -7.41 -13.80
C GLU A 49 0.20 -8.62 -14.76
N ALA A 50 1.06 -9.62 -14.56
CA ALA A 50 1.07 -10.84 -15.38
C ALA A 50 -0.28 -11.56 -15.33
N TYR A 51 -0.85 -11.74 -14.13
CA TYR A 51 -2.16 -12.34 -13.95
C TYR A 51 -3.26 -11.53 -14.65
N SER A 52 -3.24 -10.20 -14.54
CA SER A 52 -4.23 -9.36 -15.22
C SER A 52 -4.15 -9.47 -16.73
N ARG A 53 -2.95 -9.52 -17.30
CA ARG A 53 -2.75 -9.67 -18.75
C ARG A 53 -3.16 -11.05 -19.26
N GLU A 54 -2.89 -12.11 -18.50
CA GLU A 54 -3.18 -13.49 -18.90
C GLU A 54 -4.65 -13.86 -18.76
N THR A 55 -5.32 -13.36 -17.71
CA THR A 55 -6.67 -13.80 -17.35
C THR A 55 -7.75 -12.76 -17.60
N GLY A 56 -7.39 -11.48 -17.75
CA GLY A 56 -8.32 -10.35 -17.73
C GLY A 56 -8.87 -10.03 -16.34
N GLY A 57 -8.42 -10.72 -15.29
CA GLY A 57 -8.80 -10.46 -13.90
C GLY A 57 -8.11 -9.23 -13.32
N SER A 58 -8.77 -8.55 -12.39
CA SER A 58 -8.19 -7.42 -11.65
C SER A 58 -8.79 -7.37 -10.26
N TRP A 59 -8.09 -6.68 -9.36
CA TRP A 59 -8.60 -6.27 -8.06
C TRP A 59 -8.90 -4.77 -8.09
N VAL A 60 -9.68 -4.33 -7.10
CA VAL A 60 -10.02 -2.93 -6.86
C VAL A 60 -10.12 -2.68 -5.38
N VAL A 61 -9.79 -1.46 -4.93
CA VAL A 61 -10.06 -1.03 -3.56
C VAL A 61 -11.53 -0.59 -3.48
N LEU A 62 -12.29 -1.22 -2.59
CA LEU A 62 -13.70 -0.86 -2.36
C LEU A 62 -13.86 0.27 -1.35
N GLU A 63 -13.05 0.23 -0.29
CA GLU A 63 -13.09 1.19 0.81
C GLU A 63 -11.69 1.29 1.45
N SER A 64 -11.36 2.47 1.98
CA SER A 64 -10.16 2.69 2.78
C SER A 64 -10.48 3.53 4.01
N HIS A 65 -9.81 3.22 5.11
CA HIS A 65 -9.82 4.03 6.33
C HIS A 65 -8.37 4.38 6.65
N ILE A 66 -8.05 5.67 6.68
CA ILE A 66 -6.68 6.16 6.87
C ILE A 66 -6.67 7.18 8.00
N THR A 67 -5.76 6.98 8.96
CA THR A 67 -5.44 7.94 10.03
C THR A 67 -4.06 8.52 9.82
N TYR A 68 -3.85 9.76 10.27
CA TYR A 68 -2.59 10.49 10.11
C TYR A 68 -2.06 10.83 11.51
N ASP A 69 -1.25 9.93 12.05
CA ASP A 69 -0.80 10.02 13.46
C ASP A 69 0.52 10.76 13.63
N ARG A 70 1.34 10.84 12.57
CA ARG A 70 2.61 11.55 12.54
C ARG A 70 2.93 12.02 11.13
N GLU A 71 3.46 13.24 11.02
CA GLU A 71 3.99 13.78 9.77
C GLU A 71 5.18 12.95 9.28
N VAL A 72 5.21 12.71 7.97
CA VAL A 72 6.32 12.08 7.26
C VAL A 72 7.12 13.15 6.56
N MET A 73 8.44 13.15 6.81
CA MET A 73 9.38 14.19 6.38
C MET A 73 10.16 13.77 5.14
N PRO A 74 10.75 14.72 4.38
CA PRO A 74 11.47 14.43 3.14
C PRO A 74 12.65 13.47 3.29
N SER A 75 13.31 13.44 4.46
CA SER A 75 14.44 12.54 4.73
C SER A 75 14.02 11.14 5.15
N ASP A 76 12.73 10.90 5.33
CA ASP A 76 12.24 9.64 5.87
C ASP A 76 12.25 8.53 4.80
N VAL A 77 12.39 7.30 5.29
CA VAL A 77 12.13 6.08 4.54
C VAL A 77 10.96 5.39 5.21
N VAL A 78 9.90 5.15 4.45
CA VAL A 78 8.68 4.53 4.97
C VAL A 78 8.61 3.07 4.56
N THR A 79 8.21 2.22 5.49
CA THR A 79 7.90 0.80 5.26
C THR A 79 6.43 0.57 5.55
N VAL A 80 5.74 -0.10 4.63
CA VAL A 80 4.34 -0.51 4.85
C VAL A 80 4.32 -1.94 5.38
N GLU A 81 3.72 -2.10 6.55
CA GLU A 81 3.47 -3.40 7.17
C GLU A 81 2.04 -3.87 6.82
N THR A 82 1.93 -4.94 6.04
CA THR A 82 0.67 -5.45 5.54
C THR A 82 0.25 -6.69 6.34
N ARG A 83 -1.01 -6.73 6.77
CA ARG A 83 -1.61 -7.86 7.46
C ARG A 83 -3.00 -8.14 6.91
N LEU A 84 -3.27 -9.41 6.59
CA LEU A 84 -4.62 -9.86 6.28
C LEU A 84 -5.42 -10.00 7.57
N ILE A 85 -6.51 -9.27 7.69
CA ILE A 85 -7.36 -9.26 8.89
C ILE A 85 -8.53 -10.25 8.74
N ASP A 86 -9.15 -10.28 7.56
CA ASP A 86 -10.25 -11.19 7.20
C ASP A 86 -10.24 -11.44 5.69
N HIS A 87 -11.03 -12.39 5.20
CA HIS A 87 -11.29 -12.57 3.77
C HIS A 87 -12.54 -13.44 3.54
N ASP A 88 -13.12 -13.36 2.34
CA ASP A 88 -14.14 -14.29 1.89
C ASP A 88 -13.81 -14.88 0.51
N ALA A 89 -14.81 -15.41 -0.19
CA ALA A 89 -14.63 -16.04 -1.50
C ALA A 89 -14.22 -15.06 -2.64
N LYS A 90 -14.39 -13.75 -2.46
CA LYS A 90 -14.13 -12.73 -3.49
C LYS A 90 -13.44 -11.47 -2.96
N ARG A 91 -13.32 -11.30 -1.65
CA ARG A 91 -12.69 -10.15 -0.99
C ARG A 91 -11.58 -10.63 -0.06
N LEU A 92 -10.52 -9.84 -0.02
CA LEU A 92 -9.55 -9.84 1.06
C LEU A 92 -9.91 -8.75 2.08
#